data_AF-A0A529Q3Z4-F1
#
_entry.id   AF-A0A529Q3Z4-F1
#
_cell.length_a   1.000
_cell.length_b   1.000
_cell.length_c   1.000
_cell.angle_alpha   90.00
_cell.angle_beta   90.00
_cell.angle_gamma   90.00
#
_symmetry.space_group_name_H-M   'P 1'
#
loop_
_entity.id
_entity.type
_entity.pdbx_description
1 polymer ?
#
loop_
_entity_poly.entity_id
_entity_poly.type
_entity_poly.pdbx_seq_one_letter_code
_entity_poly.pdbx_strand_id
1 'polypeptide(L)'
;VKPQVDLITFPDGKRMILLSEGRLLNLGNATGHPSFVMSASFTNQVLAQIELFTKHGQYQNQVYVLPKHLDEKVARLHLDKLGAKLTELSGEQAAYIGVTPQGPYKPEHYRYQPKRNYLPDIEAGW
;
A
#
# COMPACT_ATOMS: atom_id res chain seq x y z
N VAL A 1 26.34 14.37 14.98
CA VAL A 1 26.39 15.60 14.15
C VAL A 1 25.20 16.51 14.47
N LYS A 2 24.00 15.97 14.36
CA LYS A 2 22.73 16.52 14.84
C LYS A 2 21.84 15.32 15.23
N PRO A 3 20.63 15.50 15.79
CA PRO A 3 19.74 14.38 16.05
C PRO A 3 19.58 13.46 14.83
N GLN A 4 19.65 12.14 15.06
CA GLN A 4 19.55 11.08 14.04
C GLN A 4 20.61 11.12 12.92
N VAL A 5 21.73 11.82 13.15
CA VAL A 5 22.87 11.85 12.21
C VAL A 5 24.17 11.66 12.99
N ASP A 6 24.75 10.48 12.85
CA ASP A 6 25.96 10.04 13.52
C ASP A 6 27.13 9.99 12.53
N LEU A 7 28.34 10.29 13.01
CA LEU A 7 29.56 10.18 12.22
C LEU A 7 30.45 9.11 12.85
N ILE A 8 30.56 7.96 12.20
CA ILE A 8 31.35 6.83 12.65
C ILE A 8 32.72 6.92 12.01
N THR A 9 33.77 6.91 12.82
CA THR A 9 35.17 6.91 12.35
C THR A 9 35.74 5.51 12.46
N PHE A 10 36.24 4.98 11.36
CA PHE A 10 36.91 3.68 11.29
C PHE A 10 38.36 3.78 11.79
N PRO A 11 38.99 2.66 12.20
CA PRO A 11 40.38 2.67 12.65
C PRO A 11 41.41 3.21 11.64
N ASP A 12 41.10 3.14 10.35
CA ASP A 12 41.94 3.67 9.25
C ASP A 12 41.70 5.17 8.97
N GLY A 13 40.88 5.85 9.78
CA GLY A 13 40.57 7.27 9.67
C GLY A 13 39.44 7.60 8.69
N LYS A 14 38.87 6.62 7.98
CA LYS A 14 37.68 6.84 7.15
C LYS A 14 36.47 7.16 8.02
N ARG A 15 35.54 7.95 7.51
CA ARG A 15 34.33 8.35 8.23
C ARG A 15 33.08 7.99 7.44
N MET A 16 32.06 7.49 8.12
CA MET A 16 30.74 7.16 7.57
C MET A 16 29.66 7.94 8.31
N ILE A 17 28.69 8.45 7.57
CA ILE A 17 27.49 9.05 8.14
C ILE A 17 26.46 7.94 8.32
N LEU A 18 26.08 7.68 9.57
CA LEU A 18 24.98 6.78 9.90
C LEU A 18 23.73 7.62 10.17
N LEU A 19 22.63 7.27 9.50
CA LEU A 19 21.35 7.94 9.65
C LEU A 19 20.41 7.08 10.50
N SER A 20 19.67 7.72 11.40
CA SER A 20 18.69 7.08 12.29
C SER A 20 19.23 5.87 13.08
N GLU A 21 20.55 5.80 13.31
CA GLU A 21 21.23 4.62 13.89
C GLU A 21 20.86 3.30 13.19
N GLY A 22 20.57 3.34 11.88
CA GLY A 22 20.13 2.17 11.10
C GLY A 22 18.64 1.85 11.18
N ARG A 23 17.82 2.66 11.86
CA ARG A 23 16.34 2.57 11.82
C ARG A 23 15.79 3.20 10.54
N LEU A 24 14.47 3.16 10.37
CA LEU A 24 13.76 3.70 9.21
C LEU A 24 14.04 5.20 9.02
N LEU A 25 14.90 5.52 8.06
CA LEU A 25 15.38 6.89 7.84
C LEU A 25 14.26 7.86 7.44
N ASN A 26 13.25 7.39 6.71
CA ASN A 26 12.15 8.23 6.25
C ASN A 26 11.30 8.73 7.44
N LEU A 27 11.15 7.92 8.48
CA LEU A 27 10.48 8.32 9.72
C LEU A 27 11.41 9.05 10.69
N GLY A 28 12.68 8.63 10.79
CA GLY A 28 13.62 9.16 11.77
C GLY A 28 14.33 10.45 11.37
N ASN A 29 14.61 10.65 10.08
CA ASN A 29 15.28 11.84 9.56
C ASN A 29 14.35 12.78 8.77
N ALA A 30 13.10 12.38 8.54
CA ALA A 30 12.08 13.18 7.86
C ALA A 30 10.70 12.95 8.52
N THR A 31 9.62 13.10 7.76
CA THR A 31 8.24 12.99 8.27
C THR A 31 7.49 11.78 7.73
N GLY A 32 8.19 10.79 7.19
CA GLY A 32 7.61 9.60 6.59
C GLY A 32 6.84 9.86 5.31
N HIS A 33 5.82 9.06 5.08
CA HIS A 33 4.98 9.11 3.89
C HIS A 33 4.03 10.32 3.90
N PRO A 34 3.82 11.01 2.76
CA PRO A 34 2.87 12.12 2.67
C PRO A 34 1.44 11.69 3.02
N SER A 35 0.63 12.62 3.54
CA SER A 35 -0.72 12.33 4.03
C SER A 35 -1.62 11.65 3.00
N PHE A 36 -1.47 11.95 1.70
CA PHE A 36 -2.29 11.34 0.65
C PHE A 36 -2.05 9.83 0.51
N VAL A 37 -0.80 9.37 0.53
CA VAL A 37 -0.52 7.93 0.44
C VAL A 37 -0.89 7.21 1.75
N MET A 38 -0.74 7.91 2.89
CA MET A 38 -1.19 7.41 4.18
C MET A 38 -2.72 7.31 4.28
N SER A 39 -3.46 8.18 3.59
CA SER A 39 -4.93 8.14 3.52
C SER A 39 -5.44 6.81 2.94
N ALA A 40 -4.81 6.29 1.89
CA ALA A 40 -5.14 4.98 1.34
C ALA A 40 -4.92 3.86 2.38
N SER A 41 -3.78 3.89 3.07
CA SER A 41 -3.44 2.90 4.10
C SER A 41 -4.40 2.95 5.30
N PHE A 42 -4.72 4.15 5.80
CA PHE A 42 -5.64 4.31 6.92
C PHE A 42 -7.09 4.03 6.55
N THR A 43 -7.50 4.27 5.30
CA THR A 43 -8.83 3.85 4.82
C THR A 43 -8.97 2.33 4.90
N ASN A 44 -7.95 1.58 4.47
CA ASN A 44 -7.92 0.12 4.62
C ASN A 44 -8.02 -0.30 6.09
N GLN A 45 -7.26 0.34 6.99
CA GLN A 45 -7.33 0.03 8.42
C GLN A 45 -8.74 0.27 8.99
N VAL A 46 -9.38 1.39 8.67
CA VAL A 46 -10.74 1.70 9.16
C VAL A 46 -11.76 0.68 8.62
N LEU A 47 -11.68 0.31 7.34
CA LEU A 47 -12.56 -0.71 6.78
C LEU A 47 -12.35 -2.08 7.44
N ALA A 48 -11.10 -2.48 7.70
CA ALA A 48 -10.78 -3.70 8.41
C ALA A 48 -11.32 -3.69 9.85
N GLN A 49 -11.19 -2.56 10.56
CA GLN A 49 -11.74 -2.42 11.90
C GLN A 49 -13.27 -2.51 11.91
N ILE A 50 -13.96 -1.85 10.97
CA ILE A 50 -15.42 -1.95 10.82
C ILE A 50 -15.83 -3.39 10.54
N GLU A 51 -15.13 -4.10 9.66
CA GLU A 51 -15.44 -5.49 9.30
C GLU A 51 -15.31 -6.42 10.52
N LEU A 52 -14.17 -6.36 11.22
CA LEU A 52 -13.92 -7.19 12.40
C LEU A 52 -14.87 -6.87 13.56
N PHE A 53 -15.25 -5.60 13.71
CA PHE A 53 -16.13 -5.15 14.78
C PHE A 53 -17.61 -5.44 14.49
N THR A 54 -18.07 -5.30 13.25
CA THR A 54 -19.50 -5.47 12.93
C THR A 54 -19.87 -6.91 12.57
N LYS A 55 -18.92 -7.73 12.10
CA LYS A 55 -19.14 -9.12 11.67
C LYS A 55 -18.51 -10.12 12.64
N HIS A 56 -18.77 -9.94 13.92
CA HIS A 56 -18.33 -10.86 14.96
C HIS A 56 -18.74 -12.31 14.64
N GLY A 57 -17.81 -13.25 14.83
CA GLY A 57 -18.05 -14.68 14.61
C GLY A 57 -17.95 -15.17 13.16
N GLN A 58 -17.75 -14.29 12.18
CA GLN A 58 -17.51 -14.69 10.78
C GLN A 58 -16.06 -15.02 10.47
N TYR A 59 -15.14 -14.70 11.38
CA TYR A 59 -13.71 -14.92 11.25
C TYR A 59 -13.21 -15.90 12.29
N GLN A 60 -12.29 -16.76 11.88
CA GLN A 60 -11.53 -17.64 12.78
C GLN A 60 -10.24 -16.94 13.21
N ASN A 61 -9.47 -17.57 14.09
CA ASN A 61 -8.14 -17.06 14.49
C ASN A 61 -7.10 -17.35 13.41
N GLN A 62 -7.23 -16.65 12.28
CA GLN A 62 -6.36 -16.75 11.10
C GLN A 62 -6.07 -15.35 10.56
N VAL A 63 -5.05 -15.25 9.71
CA VAL A 63 -4.72 -14.00 9.01
C VAL A 63 -5.57 -13.91 7.75
N TYR A 64 -6.34 -12.83 7.62
CA TYR A 64 -7.17 -12.55 6.46
C TYR A 64 -6.67 -11.32 5.72
N VAL A 65 -6.93 -11.28 4.41
CA VAL A 65 -6.75 -10.09 3.57
C VAL A 65 -8.12 -9.47 3.33
N LEU A 66 -8.17 -8.13 3.24
CA LEU A 66 -9.40 -7.43 2.89
C LEU A 66 -9.94 -7.91 1.53
N PRO A 67 -11.26 -8.17 1.42
CA PRO A 67 -11.88 -8.51 0.14
C PRO A 67 -11.59 -7.46 -0.95
N LYS A 68 -11.35 -7.90 -2.19
CA LYS A 68 -10.99 -7.02 -3.31
C LYS A 68 -11.94 -5.85 -3.56
N HIS A 69 -13.24 -6.03 -3.35
CA HIS A 69 -14.20 -4.95 -3.55
C HIS A 69 -13.97 -3.79 -2.57
N LEU A 70 -13.42 -4.05 -1.38
CA LEU A 70 -13.03 -3.01 -0.43
C LEU A 70 -11.75 -2.31 -0.87
N ASP A 71 -10.78 -3.05 -1.40
CA ASP A 71 -9.55 -2.48 -1.98
C ASP A 71 -9.86 -1.55 -3.18
N GLU A 72 -10.74 -2.00 -4.08
CA GLU A 72 -11.24 -1.16 -5.19
C GLU A 72 -12.04 0.05 -4.69
N LYS A 73 -12.77 -0.08 -3.57
CA LYS A 73 -13.46 1.05 -2.93
C LYS A 73 -12.46 2.07 -2.39
N VAL A 74 -11.39 1.63 -1.74
CA VAL A 74 -10.32 2.55 -1.27
C VAL A 74 -9.72 3.29 -2.45
N ALA A 75 -9.36 2.60 -3.54
CA ALA A 75 -8.86 3.26 -4.75
C ALA A 75 -9.86 4.29 -5.30
N ARG A 76 -11.15 3.92 -5.41
CA ARG A 76 -12.21 4.79 -5.93
C ARG A 76 -12.37 6.07 -5.11
N LEU A 77 -12.29 5.99 -3.78
CA LEU A 77 -12.41 7.16 -2.88
C LEU A 77 -11.31 8.22 -3.10
N HIS A 78 -10.18 7.86 -3.71
CA HIS A 78 -9.05 8.77 -3.91
C HIS A 78 -9.01 9.38 -5.32
N LEU A 79 -9.82 8.90 -6.28
CA LEU A 79 -9.76 9.32 -7.68
C LEU A 79 -10.11 10.79 -7.89
N ASP A 80 -11.18 11.27 -7.25
CA ASP A 80 -11.66 12.65 -7.41
C ASP A 80 -10.60 13.66 -6.98
N LYS A 81 -9.84 13.35 -5.93
CA LYS A 81 -8.77 14.22 -5.44
C LYS A 81 -7.62 14.35 -6.43
N LEU A 82 -7.42 13.35 -7.29
CA LEU A 82 -6.42 13.33 -8.36
C LEU A 82 -6.98 13.87 -9.69
N GLY A 83 -8.27 14.20 -9.76
CA GLY A 83 -8.93 14.55 -11.01
C GLY A 83 -9.01 13.38 -12.01
N ALA A 84 -8.86 12.14 -11.53
CA ALA A 84 -8.89 10.95 -12.36
C ALA A 84 -10.34 10.56 -12.67
N LYS A 85 -10.67 10.42 -13.96
CA LYS A 85 -12.01 9.99 -14.40
C LYS A 85 -12.02 8.48 -14.60
N LEU A 86 -12.85 7.78 -13.85
CA LEU A 86 -13.07 6.35 -14.01
C LEU A 86 -14.12 6.11 -15.10
N THR A 87 -13.80 5.31 -16.10
CA THR A 87 -14.76 4.84 -17.10
C THR A 87 -15.61 3.71 -16.53
N GLU A 88 -16.89 3.67 -16.89
CA GLU A 88 -17.80 2.59 -16.53
C GLU A 88 -17.92 1.57 -17.67
N LEU A 89 -17.86 0.28 -17.34
CA LEU A 89 -18.05 -0.79 -18.30
C LEU A 89 -19.53 -0.87 -18.70
N SER A 90 -19.80 -1.02 -20.00
CA SER A 90 -21.14 -1.41 -20.46
C SER A 90 -21.46 -2.85 -20.00
N GLY A 91 -22.75 -3.19 -19.96
CA GLY A 91 -23.18 -4.56 -19.62
C GLY A 91 -22.56 -5.61 -20.56
N GLU A 92 -22.45 -5.30 -21.85
CA GLU A 92 -21.82 -6.17 -22.85
C GLU A 92 -20.33 -6.36 -22.60
N GLN A 93 -19.59 -5.27 -22.29
CA GLN A 93 -18.16 -5.34 -22.00
C GLN A 93 -17.88 -6.14 -20.73
N ALA A 94 -18.67 -5.92 -19.68
CA ALA A 94 -18.54 -6.63 -18.41
C ALA A 94 -18.81 -8.13 -18.59
N ALA A 95 -19.88 -8.48 -19.31
CA ALA A 95 -20.20 -9.86 -19.66
C ALA A 95 -19.10 -10.52 -20.50
N TYR A 96 -18.53 -9.79 -21.47
CA TYR A 96 -17.48 -10.29 -22.34
C TYR A 96 -16.22 -10.73 -21.58
N ILE A 97 -15.82 -9.99 -20.55
CA ILE A 97 -14.63 -10.31 -19.73
C ILE A 97 -14.97 -11.07 -18.43
N GLY A 98 -16.24 -11.44 -18.23
CA GLY A 98 -16.68 -12.24 -17.09
C GLY A 98 -16.64 -11.51 -15.74
N VAL A 99 -16.92 -10.21 -15.71
CA VAL A 99 -17.00 -9.40 -14.48
C VAL A 99 -18.35 -8.68 -14.38
N THR A 100 -18.66 -8.08 -13.22
CA THR A 100 -19.78 -7.15 -13.11
C THR A 100 -19.32 -5.72 -13.41
N PRO A 101 -20.20 -4.81 -13.87
CA PRO A 101 -19.85 -3.40 -14.02
C PRO A 101 -19.36 -2.74 -12.73
N GLN A 102 -19.71 -3.29 -11.56
CA GLN A 102 -19.34 -2.82 -10.23
C GLN A 102 -18.06 -3.47 -9.65
N GLY A 103 -17.50 -4.47 -10.34
CA GLY A 103 -16.34 -5.23 -9.88
C GLY A 103 -16.71 -6.41 -8.96
N PRO A 104 -15.71 -7.10 -8.36
CA PRO A 104 -14.28 -6.91 -8.55
C PRO A 104 -13.82 -7.12 -10.00
N TYR A 105 -12.88 -6.31 -10.49
CA TYR A 105 -12.46 -6.33 -11.90
C TYR A 105 -11.26 -7.24 -12.20
N LYS A 106 -10.69 -7.88 -11.18
CA LYS A 106 -9.51 -8.75 -11.29
C LYS A 106 -9.65 -10.00 -10.41
N PRO A 107 -9.11 -11.16 -10.85
CA PRO A 107 -9.12 -12.38 -10.05
C PRO A 107 -8.22 -12.28 -8.82
N GLU A 108 -8.43 -13.18 -7.85
CA GLU A 108 -7.77 -13.11 -6.53
C GLU A 108 -6.25 -12.99 -6.61
N HIS A 109 -5.64 -13.79 -7.47
CA HIS A 109 -4.20 -13.90 -7.66
C HIS A 109 -3.57 -12.81 -8.53
N TYR A 110 -4.31 -11.78 -8.94
CA TYR A 110 -3.77 -10.72 -9.80
C TYR A 110 -2.76 -9.84 -9.04
N ARG A 111 -1.57 -9.61 -9.62
CA ARG A 111 -0.42 -9.00 -8.94
C ARG A 111 -0.28 -7.48 -9.07
N TYR A 112 -1.05 -6.84 -9.95
CA TYR A 112 -1.03 -5.38 -10.26
C TYR A 112 0.34 -4.79 -10.69
N GLN A 113 1.44 -5.51 -10.51
CA GLN A 113 2.79 -5.13 -10.93
C GLN A 113 3.14 -5.79 -12.26
N PRO A 114 3.76 -5.07 -13.21
CA PRO A 114 4.39 -5.70 -14.36
C PRO A 114 5.56 -6.57 -13.88
N LYS A 115 5.79 -7.73 -14.51
CA LYS A 115 7.01 -8.52 -14.27
C LYS A 115 8.22 -7.64 -14.62
N ARG A 116 8.95 -7.18 -13.61
CA ARG A 116 10.22 -6.47 -13.80
C ARG A 116 11.26 -7.50 -14.23
N ASN A 117 11.60 -7.53 -15.52
CA ASN A 117 12.67 -8.40 -16.05
C ASN A 117 14.08 -7.86 -15.77
N TYR A 118 14.24 -6.80 -14.98
CA TYR A 118 15.55 -6.29 -14.59
C TYR A 118 15.50 -5.78 -13.14
N LEU A 119 16.47 -6.25 -12.36
CA LEU A 119 16.76 -6.01 -10.94
C LEU A 119 16.18 -7.06 -9.96
N PRO A 120 17.05 -7.79 -9.22
CA PRO A 120 16.62 -8.70 -8.16
C PRO A 120 16.04 -7.91 -6.98
N ASP A 121 14.87 -8.35 -6.53
CA ASP A 121 14.31 -8.23 -5.18
C ASP A 121 14.72 -7.01 -4.35
N ILE A 122 14.30 -5.82 -4.81
CA ILE A 122 13.91 -4.78 -3.86
C ILE A 122 12.41 -4.92 -3.69
N GLU A 123 12.02 -5.69 -2.67
CA GLU A 123 10.67 -5.59 -2.11
C GLU A 123 10.49 -4.13 -1.67
N ALA A 124 9.88 -3.32 -2.53
CA ALA A 124 9.25 -2.09 -2.10
C ALA A 124 8.05 -2.49 -1.23
N GLY A 125 8.34 -2.87 0.01
CA GLY A 125 7.38 -2.82 1.09
C GLY A 125 6.93 -1.38 1.21
N TRP A 126 5.64 -1.16 0.95
CA TRP A 126 4.95 0.06 1.32
C TRP A 126 5.11 0.34 2.82
#